data_AF-A0A820XZE3-F1
#
_entry.id   AF-A0A820XZE3-F1
#
_cell.length_a   1.000
_cell.length_b   1.000
_cell.length_c   1.000
_cell.angle_alpha   90.00
_cell.angle_beta   90.00
_cell.angle_gamma   90.00
#
_symmetry.space_group_name_H-M   'P 1'
#
loop_
_entity.id
_entity.type
_entity.pdbx_description
1 polymer ?
#
loop_
_entity_poly.entity_id
_entity_poly.type
_entity_poly.pdbx_seq_one_letter_code
_entity_poly.pdbx_strand_id
1 'polypeptide(L)'
;MDTYGYLYTLPFISSSPQSNLLVAEDDGGSQGNFQITATFTVTQSMILVVTTYHPDDIGEFNISIHGPAQLSFTPYISTPIIVTNTNEATSVGTTATTTTTPIITTATTLTTKLATKKGTKRASRRTKKKTIRPAITTPTTVTVTASGIQSSYSGALTKKHSSFMRPKQGEYGFYFLAIKLKTSSSGIYTILCESGIDTYGCLYNESFLPSSPNSKLIATDNDSGSKKNFKLIANLTTTESMILVVTTYNAEQTGAFKVIVYGPEKAILTPYVTIPLATTSTSTTTRITKSRIV
;
A
#
# COMPACT_ATOMS: atom_id res chain seq x y z
N MET A 1 -12.85 15.18 8.02
CA MET A 1 -12.44 14.60 6.74
C MET A 1 -13.71 14.03 6.14
N ASP A 2 -14.03 14.44 4.93
CA ASP A 2 -15.18 13.91 4.20
C ASP A 2 -14.82 12.53 3.64
N THR A 3 -15.66 11.53 3.86
CA THR A 3 -15.35 10.14 3.53
C THR A 3 -16.39 9.51 2.63
N TYR A 4 -15.89 8.84 1.59
CA TYR A 4 -16.67 8.02 0.67
C TYR A 4 -16.51 6.54 1.05
N GLY A 5 -17.61 5.81 1.19
CA GLY A 5 -17.65 4.38 1.44
C GLY A 5 -18.13 3.60 0.23
N TYR A 6 -17.48 2.47 -0.04
CA TYR A 6 -17.90 1.52 -1.07
C TYR A 6 -17.93 0.11 -0.50
N LEU A 7 -18.97 -0.65 -0.81
CA LEU A 7 -19.11 -2.04 -0.42
C LEU A 7 -19.16 -2.95 -1.65
N TYR A 8 -18.33 -3.99 -1.65
CA TYR A 8 -18.12 -4.89 -2.77
C TYR A 8 -18.35 -6.36 -2.40
N THR A 9 -18.74 -7.17 -3.38
CA THR A 9 -18.54 -8.62 -3.31
C THR A 9 -17.08 -8.98 -3.60
N LEU A 10 -16.66 -10.17 -3.15
CA LEU A 10 -15.36 -10.72 -3.51
C LEU A 10 -15.38 -11.27 -4.96
N PRO A 11 -14.28 -11.10 -5.73
CA PRO A 11 -13.08 -10.32 -5.44
C PRO A 11 -13.25 -8.81 -5.75
N PHE A 12 -12.49 -7.93 -5.11
CA PHE A 12 -12.39 -6.53 -5.55
C PHE A 12 -11.36 -6.42 -6.68
N ILE A 13 -11.75 -5.76 -7.77
CA ILE A 13 -10.92 -5.58 -8.95
C ILE A 13 -10.64 -4.08 -9.09
N SER A 14 -9.47 -3.62 -8.64
CA SER A 14 -9.13 -2.19 -8.64
C SER A 14 -9.07 -1.56 -10.04
N SER A 15 -8.78 -2.35 -11.08
CA SER A 15 -8.82 -1.90 -12.48
C SER A 15 -10.23 -1.81 -13.06
N SER A 16 -11.23 -2.37 -12.38
CA SER A 16 -12.64 -2.29 -12.75
C SER A 16 -13.50 -2.14 -11.48
N PRO A 17 -13.41 -0.99 -10.78
CA PRO A 17 -14.02 -0.79 -9.47
C PRO A 17 -15.55 -0.67 -9.51
N GLN A 18 -16.19 -0.86 -10.67
CA GLN A 18 -17.64 -0.94 -10.82
C GLN A 18 -18.14 -2.38 -10.96
N SER A 19 -17.26 -3.34 -11.28
CA SER A 19 -17.64 -4.72 -11.65
C SER A 19 -18.38 -5.47 -10.54
N ASN A 20 -18.02 -5.24 -9.28
CA ASN A 20 -18.53 -5.97 -8.11
C ASN A 20 -19.04 -5.00 -7.02
N LEU A 21 -19.34 -3.75 -7.39
CA LEU A 21 -19.84 -2.74 -6.47
C LEU A 21 -21.29 -3.05 -6.12
N LEU A 22 -21.61 -3.01 -4.82
CA LEU A 22 -22.97 -3.18 -4.33
C LEU A 22 -23.59 -1.88 -3.88
N VAL A 23 -22.85 -1.10 -3.11
CA VAL A 23 -23.29 0.18 -2.54
C VAL A 23 -22.12 1.13 -2.52
N ALA A 24 -22.38 2.38 -2.87
CA ALA A 24 -21.48 3.52 -2.68
C ALA A 24 -22.26 4.62 -1.98
N GLU A 25 -21.63 5.33 -1.06
CA GLU A 25 -22.25 6.38 -0.25
C GLU A 25 -21.19 7.37 0.23
N ASP A 26 -21.50 8.66 0.33
CA ASP A 26 -20.57 9.72 0.77
C ASP A 26 -21.11 10.63 1.86
N ASP A 27 -22.39 10.96 1.83
CA ASP A 27 -22.97 11.96 2.73
C ASP A 27 -24.11 11.44 3.61
N GLY A 28 -24.45 10.15 3.51
CA GLY A 28 -25.53 9.53 4.28
C GLY A 28 -25.32 9.49 5.81
N GLY A 29 -24.12 9.79 6.31
CA GLY A 29 -23.76 9.84 7.73
C GLY A 29 -23.50 11.26 8.25
N SER A 30 -23.09 11.36 9.51
CA SER A 30 -22.87 12.67 10.16
C SER A 30 -21.60 13.36 9.65
N GLN A 31 -21.66 14.67 9.46
CA GLN A 31 -20.52 15.54 9.07
C GLN A 31 -19.95 15.25 7.67
N GLY A 32 -20.79 14.83 6.71
CA GLY A 32 -20.32 14.49 5.35
C GLY A 32 -19.45 13.23 5.37
N ASN A 33 -19.91 12.19 6.07
CA ASN A 33 -19.26 10.89 6.05
C ASN A 33 -20.27 9.88 5.54
N PHE A 34 -19.81 8.81 4.92
CA PHE A 34 -20.70 7.76 4.44
C PHE A 34 -21.45 7.03 5.58
N GLN A 35 -22.66 6.56 5.28
CA GLN A 35 -23.38 5.60 6.11
C GLN A 35 -24.00 4.50 5.25
N ILE A 36 -23.33 3.33 5.19
CA ILE A 36 -23.79 2.19 4.41
C ILE A 36 -24.67 1.28 5.26
N THR A 37 -25.86 0.94 4.76
CA THR A 37 -26.72 -0.12 5.31
C THR A 37 -26.68 -1.33 4.38
N ALA A 38 -26.28 -2.49 4.90
CA ALA A 38 -26.21 -3.72 4.13
C ALA A 38 -26.65 -4.94 4.96
N THR A 39 -27.17 -5.95 4.27
CA THR A 39 -27.58 -7.23 4.88
C THR A 39 -26.53 -8.29 4.61
N PHE A 40 -26.04 -8.95 5.67
CA PHE A 40 -25.04 -10.00 5.59
C PHE A 40 -25.64 -11.36 5.88
N THR A 41 -25.20 -12.39 5.17
CA THR A 41 -25.43 -13.79 5.56
C THR A 41 -24.23 -14.32 6.35
N VAL A 42 -24.44 -15.30 7.24
CA VAL A 42 -23.45 -15.74 8.27
C VAL A 42 -22.12 -16.33 7.75
N THR A 43 -21.95 -16.45 6.43
CA THR A 43 -20.73 -16.95 5.78
C THR A 43 -20.22 -16.02 4.69
N GLN A 44 -20.91 -14.90 4.45
CA GLN A 44 -20.57 -13.98 3.38
C GLN A 44 -19.44 -13.05 3.80
N SER A 45 -18.38 -13.02 3.00
CA SER A 45 -17.31 -12.04 3.11
C SER A 45 -17.51 -10.98 2.03
N MET A 46 -17.25 -9.73 2.41
CA MET A 46 -17.39 -8.55 1.56
C MET A 46 -16.18 -7.65 1.75
N ILE A 47 -16.00 -6.70 0.85
CA ILE A 47 -14.91 -5.72 0.95
C ILE A 47 -15.52 -4.35 1.15
N LEU A 48 -15.12 -3.71 2.24
CA LEU A 48 -15.37 -2.30 2.48
C LEU A 48 -14.13 -1.52 2.03
N VAL A 49 -14.31 -0.61 1.08
CA VAL A 49 -13.30 0.36 0.68
C VAL A 49 -13.74 1.72 1.22
N VAL A 50 -12.83 2.43 1.88
CA VAL A 50 -13.05 3.78 2.36
C VAL A 50 -12.05 4.69 1.67
N THR A 51 -12.55 5.78 1.09
CA THR A 51 -11.73 6.82 0.49
C THR A 51 -12.12 8.17 1.06
N THR A 52 -11.33 9.19 0.74
CA THR A 52 -11.73 10.57 0.96
C THR A 52 -12.56 11.06 -0.22
N TYR A 53 -13.42 12.05 0.01
CA TYR A 53 -14.15 12.71 -1.07
C TYR A 53 -13.21 13.52 -1.98
N HIS A 54 -12.23 14.20 -1.37
CA HIS A 54 -11.19 14.91 -2.10
C HIS A 54 -9.90 14.07 -2.20
N PRO A 55 -9.26 14.02 -3.38
CA PRO A 55 -8.08 13.17 -3.61
C PRO A 55 -6.85 13.56 -2.79
N ASP A 56 -6.79 14.81 -2.33
CA ASP A 56 -5.66 15.35 -1.56
C ASP A 56 -5.87 15.25 -0.04
N ASP A 57 -7.06 14.84 0.40
CA ASP A 57 -7.35 14.69 1.81
C ASP A 57 -6.67 13.43 2.36
N ILE A 58 -5.96 13.58 3.47
CA ILE A 58 -5.39 12.48 4.24
C ILE A 58 -5.75 12.66 5.71
N GLY A 59 -6.02 11.56 6.40
CA GLY A 59 -6.39 11.61 7.80
C GLY A 59 -6.66 10.26 8.42
N GLU A 60 -6.72 10.26 9.75
CA GLU A 60 -7.20 9.12 10.50
C GLU A 60 -8.73 9.01 10.34
N PHE A 61 -9.22 7.78 10.27
CA PHE A 61 -10.64 7.50 10.26
C PHE A 61 -10.94 6.35 11.22
N ASN A 62 -12.19 6.31 11.68
CA ASN A 62 -12.71 5.22 12.48
C ASN A 62 -13.93 4.64 11.78
N ILE A 63 -14.01 3.32 11.68
CA ILE A 63 -15.19 2.63 11.17
C ILE A 63 -15.96 2.07 12.36
N SER A 64 -17.22 2.49 12.49
CA SER A 64 -18.17 1.91 13.44
C SER A 64 -19.20 1.09 12.68
N ILE A 65 -19.37 -0.18 13.06
CA ILE A 65 -20.45 -1.02 12.53
C ILE A 65 -21.44 -1.33 13.65
N HIS A 66 -22.71 -1.16 13.33
CA HIS A 66 -23.82 -1.52 14.21
C HIS A 66 -24.63 -2.63 13.55
N GLY A 67 -24.95 -3.66 14.33
CA GLY A 67 -25.72 -4.78 13.85
C GLY A 67 -26.05 -5.78 14.95
N PRO A 68 -26.92 -6.75 14.66
CA PRO A 68 -27.29 -7.80 15.61
C PRO A 68 -26.16 -8.80 15.89
N ALA A 69 -25.09 -8.78 15.09
CA ALA A 69 -23.95 -9.69 15.19
C ALA A 69 -22.62 -8.91 15.14
N GLN A 70 -21.58 -9.48 15.75
CA GLN A 70 -20.22 -8.94 15.68
C GLN A 70 -19.58 -9.31 14.33
N LEU A 71 -18.91 -8.34 13.71
CA LEU A 71 -18.09 -8.57 12.51
C LEU A 71 -16.61 -8.59 12.87
N SER A 72 -15.83 -9.34 12.08
CA SER A 72 -14.37 -9.33 12.11
C SER A 72 -13.84 -8.63 10.88
N PHE A 73 -12.89 -7.71 11.07
CA PHE A 73 -12.16 -7.10 9.96
C PHE A 73 -10.87 -7.85 9.72
N THR A 74 -10.66 -8.25 8.47
CA THR A 74 -9.37 -8.70 7.99
C THR A 74 -8.97 -7.75 6.88
N PRO A 75 -7.78 -7.12 6.95
CA PRO A 75 -7.28 -6.29 5.85
C PRO A 75 -7.34 -7.07 4.53
N TYR A 76 -8.00 -6.50 3.52
CA TYR A 76 -8.10 -7.12 2.20
C TYR A 76 -6.92 -6.71 1.32
N ILE A 77 -6.26 -7.70 0.72
CA ILE A 77 -5.16 -7.50 -0.22
C ILE A 77 -5.68 -7.85 -1.61
N SER A 78 -5.82 -6.84 -2.47
CA SER A 78 -6.13 -7.07 -3.88
C SER A 78 -4.89 -7.66 -4.56
N THR A 79 -4.97 -8.91 -5.02
CA THR A 79 -3.97 -9.44 -5.96
C THR A 79 -4.21 -8.81 -7.32
N PRO A 80 -3.20 -8.24 -8.00
CA PRO A 80 -3.36 -7.79 -9.37
C PRO A 80 -3.77 -8.98 -10.24
N ILE A 81 -4.97 -8.93 -10.81
CA ILE A 81 -5.38 -9.90 -11.82
C ILE A 81 -4.70 -9.47 -13.11
N ILE A 82 -3.67 -10.21 -13.53
CA ILE A 82 -3.08 -10.05 -14.85
C ILE A 82 -4.11 -10.62 -15.84
N VAL A 83 -4.92 -9.75 -16.43
CA VAL A 83 -5.75 -10.12 -17.58
C VAL A 83 -4.80 -10.21 -18.77
N THR A 84 -4.32 -11.41 -19.07
CA THR A 84 -3.68 -11.68 -20.36
C THR A 84 -4.77 -11.66 -21.42
N ASN A 85 -4.88 -10.55 -22.15
CA ASN A 85 -5.67 -10.49 -23.37
C ASN A 85 -4.99 -11.38 -24.41
N THR A 86 -5.39 -12.65 -24.50
CA THR A 86 -4.97 -13.55 -25.57
C THR A 86 -5.77 -13.23 -26.83
N ASN A 87 -5.51 -12.07 -27.43
CA ASN A 87 -6.00 -11.73 -28.76
C ASN A 87 -4.81 -11.60 -29.70
N GLU A 88 -4.13 -12.73 -29.97
CA GLU A 88 -3.49 -12.94 -31.27
C GLU A 88 -4.29 -14.00 -32.00
N ALA A 89 -5.08 -13.55 -32.97
CA ALA A 89 -5.73 -14.41 -33.93
C ALA A 89 -4.67 -14.99 -34.87
N THR A 90 -4.52 -16.31 -34.87
CA THR A 90 -4.19 -17.04 -36.10
C THR A 90 -5.09 -18.27 -36.16
N SER A 91 -5.75 -18.40 -37.31
CA SER A 91 -6.82 -19.33 -37.62
C SER A 91 -6.48 -20.80 -37.41
N VAL A 92 -7.43 -21.55 -36.83
CA VAL A 92 -8.11 -22.74 -37.39
C VAL A 92 -8.55 -23.65 -36.22
N GLY A 93 -9.88 -23.82 -36.10
CA GLY A 93 -10.55 -25.03 -35.64
C GLY A 93 -10.21 -25.57 -34.24
N THR A 94 -11.12 -25.36 -33.28
CA THR A 94 -11.92 -26.40 -32.58
C THR A 94 -12.43 -25.84 -31.24
N THR A 95 -13.72 -26.06 -30.99
CA THR A 95 -14.48 -25.70 -29.79
C THR A 95 -13.86 -26.25 -28.50
N ALA A 96 -13.42 -25.36 -27.60
CA ALA A 96 -13.17 -25.70 -26.19
C ALA A 96 -13.55 -24.54 -25.28
N THR A 97 -14.74 -24.63 -24.68
CA THR A 97 -15.18 -23.77 -23.58
C THR A 97 -14.30 -24.05 -22.36
N THR A 98 -13.34 -23.17 -22.08
CA THR A 98 -12.53 -23.25 -20.86
C THR A 98 -13.06 -22.26 -19.83
N THR A 99 -13.88 -22.78 -18.90
CA THR A 99 -14.25 -22.09 -17.67
C THR A 99 -13.07 -22.15 -16.71
N THR A 100 -12.34 -21.04 -16.57
CA THR A 100 -11.27 -20.90 -15.59
C THR A 100 -11.85 -20.47 -14.24
N THR A 101 -11.97 -21.42 -13.32
CA THR A 101 -12.34 -21.17 -11.93
C THR A 101 -11.10 -20.63 -11.18
N PRO A 102 -11.15 -19.45 -10.53
CA PRO A 102 -10.02 -18.97 -9.73
C PRO A 102 -9.86 -19.82 -8.46
N ILE A 103 -8.64 -20.32 -8.23
CA ILE A 103 -8.26 -21.05 -7.01
C ILE A 103 -8.14 -20.03 -5.88
N ILE A 104 -9.11 -20.05 -4.97
CA ILE A 104 -9.11 -19.23 -3.76
C ILE A 104 -8.26 -19.94 -2.70
N THR A 105 -7.12 -19.35 -2.34
CA THR A 105 -6.30 -19.83 -1.21
C THR A 105 -6.85 -19.19 0.07
N THR A 106 -7.35 -20.02 0.98
CA THR A 106 -7.95 -19.63 2.26
C THR A 106 -6.91 -19.06 3.23
N ALA A 107 -7.22 -17.92 3.87
CA ALA A 107 -6.42 -17.33 4.93
C ALA A 107 -6.77 -17.91 6.31
N THR A 108 -5.73 -18.13 7.11
CA THR A 108 -5.72 -18.76 8.43
C THR A 108 -6.49 -17.96 9.50
N THR A 109 -7.31 -18.65 10.28
CA THR A 109 -8.10 -18.10 11.40
C THR A 109 -7.29 -18.04 12.69
N LEU A 110 -7.24 -16.87 13.34
CA LEU A 110 -6.80 -16.73 14.73
C LEU A 110 -8.02 -16.73 15.65
N THR A 111 -8.13 -17.75 16.51
CA THR A 111 -9.21 -17.90 17.50
C THR A 111 -8.78 -17.30 18.84
N THR A 112 -9.64 -16.47 19.45
CA THR A 112 -9.57 -16.18 20.88
C THR A 112 -10.84 -16.70 21.57
N LYS A 113 -10.65 -17.51 22.62
CA LYS A 113 -11.74 -18.08 23.44
C LYS A 113 -12.24 -17.03 24.43
N LEU A 114 -13.56 -16.87 24.56
CA LEU A 114 -14.16 -16.16 25.69
C LEU A 114 -14.90 -17.15 26.60
N ALA A 115 -14.52 -17.18 27.88
CA ALA A 115 -15.17 -17.95 28.93
C ALA A 115 -16.49 -17.30 29.34
N THR A 116 -17.58 -18.06 29.34
CA THR A 116 -18.88 -17.61 29.83
C THR A 116 -19.02 -17.88 31.33
N LYS A 117 -19.23 -16.83 32.13
CA LYS A 117 -19.57 -16.96 33.55
C LYS A 117 -21.09 -17.17 33.68
N LYS A 118 -21.50 -18.42 33.93
CA LYS A 118 -22.89 -18.78 34.29
C LYS A 118 -23.17 -18.33 35.73
N GLY A 119 -24.15 -17.45 35.90
CA GLY A 119 -24.74 -17.10 37.19
C GLY A 119 -26.26 -17.24 37.14
N THR A 120 -26.77 -18.36 37.61
CA THR A 120 -28.20 -18.62 37.84
C THR A 120 -28.53 -18.35 39.31
N LYS A 121 -29.63 -17.63 39.59
CA LYS A 121 -30.76 -18.13 40.44
C LYS A 121 -31.83 -17.06 40.73
N ARG A 122 -33.06 -17.46 40.38
CA ARG A 122 -34.36 -17.37 41.08
C ARG A 122 -34.92 -16.03 41.61
N ALA A 123 -36.00 -15.61 40.92
CA ALA A 123 -37.37 -15.31 41.36
C ALA A 123 -37.63 -14.46 42.62
N SER A 124 -38.29 -13.30 42.45
CA SER A 124 -39.49 -12.95 43.23
C SER A 124 -40.34 -11.83 42.58
N ARG A 125 -41.64 -12.02 42.75
CA ARG A 125 -42.87 -11.33 42.36
C ARG A 125 -42.97 -9.87 42.85
N ARG A 126 -43.18 -8.89 41.95
CA ARG A 126 -44.06 -7.69 42.17
C ARG A 126 -44.25 -6.87 40.89
N THR A 127 -45.51 -6.66 40.52
CA THR A 127 -45.97 -5.80 39.43
C THR A 127 -45.70 -4.33 39.73
N LYS A 128 -44.81 -3.70 38.95
CA LYS A 128 -44.79 -2.25 38.68
C LYS A 128 -44.39 -2.08 37.22
N LYS A 129 -45.23 -1.36 36.45
CA LYS A 129 -44.96 -0.94 35.08
C LYS A 129 -43.76 0.01 35.10
N LYS A 130 -42.56 -0.57 35.00
CA LYS A 130 -41.28 0.12 34.97
C LYS A 130 -40.99 0.44 33.52
N THR A 131 -41.00 1.72 33.16
CA THR A 131 -40.54 2.21 31.86
C THR A 131 -39.14 1.66 31.60
N ILE A 132 -39.05 0.72 30.66
CA ILE A 132 -37.78 0.15 30.21
C ILE A 132 -37.17 1.20 29.30
N ARG A 133 -36.29 2.06 29.84
CA ARG A 133 -35.33 2.76 29.00
C ARG A 133 -34.41 1.68 28.39
N PRO A 134 -34.26 1.61 27.06
CA PRO A 134 -33.28 0.73 26.47
C PRO A 134 -31.90 1.06 27.07
N ALA A 135 -31.19 0.02 27.50
CA ALA A 135 -29.80 0.16 27.88
C ALA A 135 -29.05 0.62 26.63
N ILE A 136 -28.65 1.89 26.62
CA ILE A 136 -27.69 2.40 25.65
C ILE A 136 -26.40 1.68 25.97
N THR A 137 -26.12 0.61 25.22
CA THR A 137 -24.81 -0.03 25.21
C THR A 137 -23.82 1.00 24.72
N THR A 138 -22.93 1.42 25.60
CA THR A 138 -21.82 2.31 25.30
C THR A 138 -21.07 1.74 24.09
N PRO A 139 -20.82 2.52 23.02
CA PRO A 139 -20.06 2.04 21.89
C PRO A 139 -18.68 1.61 22.36
N THR A 140 -18.36 0.33 22.18
CA THR A 140 -17.00 -0.17 22.36
C THR A 140 -16.16 0.38 21.22
N THR A 141 -15.43 1.46 21.48
CA THR A 141 -14.41 1.97 20.56
C THR A 141 -13.32 0.90 20.43
N VAL A 142 -13.31 0.18 19.31
CA VAL A 142 -12.20 -0.70 18.95
C VAL A 142 -11.19 0.14 18.20
N THR A 143 -10.18 0.64 18.89
CA THR A 143 -9.04 1.29 18.25
C THR A 143 -8.22 0.20 17.57
N VAL A 144 -8.38 0.03 16.26
CA VAL A 144 -7.47 -0.81 15.47
C VAL A 144 -6.23 0.01 15.16
N THR A 145 -5.31 0.11 16.12
CA THR A 145 -3.94 0.47 15.77
C THR A 145 -3.38 -0.66 14.92
N ALA A 146 -3.09 -0.40 13.66
CA ALA A 146 -2.31 -1.29 12.83
C ALA A 146 -0.90 -1.42 13.46
N SER A 147 -0.76 -2.33 14.42
CA SER A 147 0.50 -2.64 15.10
C SER A 147 1.36 -3.47 14.15
N GLY A 148 1.87 -2.84 13.09
CA GLY A 148 2.87 -3.42 12.21
C GLY A 148 4.19 -3.58 12.96
N ILE A 149 4.92 -4.66 12.67
CA ILE A 149 6.28 -4.84 13.17
C ILE A 149 7.17 -3.78 12.52
N GLN A 150 7.95 -3.08 13.35
CA GLN A 150 8.82 -2.00 12.91
C GLN A 150 10.23 -2.51 12.58
N SER A 151 10.75 -2.08 11.43
CA SER A 151 12.16 -2.10 11.07
C SER A 151 12.65 -0.69 10.79
N SER A 152 13.96 -0.45 10.90
CA SER A 152 14.52 0.87 10.60
C SER A 152 15.93 0.81 10.03
N TYR A 153 16.26 1.81 9.22
CA TYR A 153 17.61 2.07 8.69
C TYR A 153 17.94 3.54 8.89
N SER A 154 19.13 3.86 9.38
CA SER A 154 19.59 5.26 9.53
C SER A 154 20.77 5.53 8.62
N GLY A 155 20.81 6.72 8.02
CA GLY A 155 21.87 7.12 7.11
C GLY A 155 21.98 8.63 6.98
N ALA A 156 22.81 9.08 6.05
CA ALA A 156 22.90 10.49 5.69
C ALA A 156 23.20 10.63 4.21
N LEU A 157 22.55 11.60 3.57
CA LEU A 157 22.92 12.07 2.24
C LEU A 157 24.10 13.03 2.38
N THR A 158 25.12 12.84 1.56
CA THR A 158 26.36 13.63 1.59
C THR A 158 26.82 13.87 0.16
N LYS A 159 27.67 14.88 -0.05
CA LYS A 159 28.24 15.21 -1.37
C LYS A 159 29.11 14.11 -1.99
N LYS A 160 29.45 13.05 -1.23
CA LYS A 160 30.18 11.88 -1.73
C LYS A 160 29.27 10.86 -2.41
N HIS A 161 27.97 10.94 -2.19
CA HIS A 161 27.01 10.07 -2.87
C HIS A 161 26.86 10.47 -4.32
N SER A 162 26.59 9.48 -5.18
CA SER A 162 26.20 9.73 -6.55
C SER A 162 24.92 10.57 -6.60
N SER A 163 24.80 11.39 -7.64
CA SER A 163 23.59 12.12 -7.95
C SER A 163 22.87 11.53 -9.16
N PHE A 164 21.59 11.81 -9.29
CA PHE A 164 20.79 11.37 -10.44
C PHE A 164 19.75 12.42 -10.83
N MET A 165 19.11 12.21 -11.99
CA MET A 165 17.93 12.97 -12.38
C MET A 165 16.73 12.37 -11.66
N ARG A 166 16.06 13.15 -10.82
CA ARG A 166 14.88 12.64 -10.09
C ARG A 166 13.72 12.37 -11.06
N PRO A 167 12.91 11.32 -10.85
CA PRO A 167 11.67 11.11 -11.60
C PRO A 167 10.78 12.36 -11.60
N LYS A 168 10.04 12.57 -12.69
CA LYS A 168 8.99 13.59 -12.85
C LYS A 168 9.42 15.08 -12.80
N GLN A 169 10.69 15.42 -12.51
CA GLN A 169 11.13 16.83 -12.46
C GLN A 169 12.25 17.22 -13.44
N GLY A 170 12.89 16.28 -14.13
CA GLY A 170 13.86 16.60 -15.20
C GLY A 170 15.15 17.31 -14.76
N GLU A 171 15.33 17.55 -13.47
CA GLU A 171 16.49 18.23 -12.89
C GLU A 171 17.53 17.22 -12.34
N TYR A 172 18.82 17.55 -12.49
CA TYR A 172 19.97 16.77 -11.99
C TYR A 172 20.48 17.34 -10.65
N GLY A 173 21.38 16.61 -9.98
CA GLY A 173 22.05 17.10 -8.77
C GLY A 173 21.44 16.60 -7.46
N PHE A 174 20.53 15.64 -7.52
CA PHE A 174 19.94 15.02 -6.32
C PHE A 174 20.83 13.89 -5.82
N TYR A 175 21.51 14.07 -4.68
CA TYR A 175 22.26 12.99 -4.03
C TYR A 175 21.31 11.91 -3.54
N PHE A 176 21.67 10.63 -3.73
CA PHE A 176 20.81 9.53 -3.31
C PHE A 176 21.53 8.46 -2.52
N LEU A 177 20.76 7.74 -1.70
CA LEU A 177 21.17 6.47 -1.10
C LEU A 177 20.11 5.42 -1.43
N ALA A 178 20.53 4.31 -2.03
CA ALA A 178 19.66 3.20 -2.35
C ALA A 178 19.72 2.12 -1.25
N ILE A 179 18.57 1.60 -0.87
CA ILE A 179 18.38 0.60 0.18
C ILE A 179 17.60 -0.55 -0.43
N LYS A 180 18.11 -1.76 -0.32
CA LYS A 180 17.41 -2.98 -0.68
C LYS A 180 16.49 -3.39 0.46
N LEU A 181 15.22 -3.59 0.16
CA LEU A 181 14.21 -4.12 1.06
C LEU A 181 13.96 -5.58 0.72
N LYS A 182 14.00 -6.43 1.75
CA LYS A 182 13.55 -7.82 1.68
C LYS A 182 12.59 -8.12 2.82
N THR A 183 11.58 -8.92 2.54
CA THR A 183 10.55 -9.32 3.51
C THR A 183 10.34 -10.83 3.46
N SER A 184 10.07 -11.44 4.62
CA SER A 184 9.77 -12.88 4.75
C SER A 184 8.28 -13.20 4.63
N SER A 185 7.42 -12.17 4.66
CA SER A 185 5.99 -12.27 4.38
C SER A 185 5.55 -11.20 3.41
N SER A 186 4.64 -11.60 2.51
CA SER A 186 3.97 -10.68 1.59
C SER A 186 2.92 -9.86 2.34
N GLY A 187 2.71 -8.62 1.94
CA GLY A 187 1.65 -7.78 2.48
C GLY A 187 1.92 -6.28 2.34
N ILE A 188 1.07 -5.47 2.96
CA ILE A 188 1.20 -4.02 2.91
C ILE A 188 2.26 -3.56 3.90
N TYR A 189 3.24 -2.83 3.40
CA TYR A 189 4.26 -2.15 4.17
C TYR A 189 4.11 -0.64 4.01
N THR A 190 4.19 0.07 5.13
CA THR A 190 4.30 1.53 5.18
C THR A 190 5.76 1.89 5.41
N ILE A 191 6.34 2.65 4.49
CA ILE A 191 7.73 3.11 4.50
C ILE A 191 7.71 4.62 4.73
N LEU A 192 8.27 5.05 5.84
CA LEU A 192 8.32 6.44 6.28
C LEU A 192 9.77 6.92 6.33
N CYS A 193 9.96 8.21 6.17
CA CYS A 193 11.21 8.87 6.47
C CYS A 193 11.04 9.87 7.61
N GLU A 194 11.99 9.87 8.53
CA GLU A 194 12.19 10.91 9.52
C GLU A 194 13.49 11.64 9.21
N SER A 195 13.40 12.92 8.86
CA SER A 195 14.56 13.78 8.66
C SER A 195 14.25 15.24 9.02
N GLY A 196 15.32 16.02 9.23
CA GLY A 196 15.27 17.48 9.29
C GLY A 196 15.39 18.16 7.93
N ILE A 197 15.61 17.40 6.85
CA ILE A 197 15.56 17.90 5.46
C ILE A 197 14.27 17.44 4.78
N ASP A 198 13.89 18.12 3.70
CA ASP A 198 12.74 17.76 2.87
C ASP A 198 13.12 16.54 2.00
N THR A 199 12.56 15.37 2.29
CA THR A 199 12.98 14.10 1.68
C THR A 199 12.02 13.64 0.59
N TYR A 200 12.57 13.03 -0.44
CA TYR A 200 11.84 12.42 -1.54
C TYR A 200 12.18 10.93 -1.61
N GLY A 201 11.17 10.08 -1.63
CA GLY A 201 11.31 8.64 -1.70
C GLY A 201 10.91 8.12 -3.07
N CYS A 202 11.71 7.24 -3.66
CA CYS A 202 11.37 6.49 -4.87
C CYS A 202 11.44 4.99 -4.58
N LEU A 203 10.37 4.25 -4.87
CA LEU A 203 10.35 2.80 -4.73
C LEU A 203 10.43 2.14 -6.11
N TYR A 204 11.35 1.19 -6.26
CA TYR A 204 11.62 0.47 -7.50
C TYR A 204 11.42 -1.03 -7.34
N ASN A 205 10.93 -1.69 -8.39
CA ASN A 205 10.92 -3.14 -8.45
C ASN A 205 12.30 -3.67 -8.85
N GLU A 206 12.83 -4.65 -8.11
CA GLU A 206 14.06 -5.43 -8.36
C GLU A 206 15.39 -4.66 -8.38
N SER A 207 15.46 -3.55 -9.12
CA SER A 207 16.70 -2.85 -9.46
C SER A 207 16.46 -1.36 -9.67
N PHE A 208 17.45 -0.56 -9.32
CA PHE A 208 17.49 0.88 -9.59
C PHE A 208 18.70 1.22 -10.46
N LEU A 209 18.48 1.99 -11.53
CA LEU A 209 19.51 2.51 -12.41
C LEU A 209 19.46 4.05 -12.43
N PRO A 210 20.47 4.76 -11.88
CA PRO A 210 20.49 6.22 -11.85
C PRO A 210 20.41 6.88 -13.24
N SER A 211 20.93 6.21 -14.27
CA SER A 211 20.86 6.67 -15.67
C SER A 211 19.49 6.47 -16.31
N SER A 212 18.59 5.73 -15.68
CA SER A 212 17.23 5.45 -16.16
C SER A 212 16.25 5.48 -14.99
N PRO A 213 16.07 6.65 -14.34
CA PRO A 213 15.37 6.78 -13.05
C PRO A 213 13.87 6.47 -13.09
N ASN A 214 13.27 6.41 -14.29
CA ASN A 214 11.87 6.02 -14.46
C ASN A 214 11.71 4.50 -14.70
N SER A 215 12.80 3.77 -14.94
CA SER A 215 12.75 2.33 -15.18
C SER A 215 12.42 1.60 -13.88
N LYS A 216 11.41 0.70 -13.94
CA LYS A 216 10.90 -0.09 -12.81
C LYS A 216 10.44 0.73 -11.60
N LEU A 217 10.16 2.02 -11.78
CA LEU A 217 9.61 2.88 -10.74
C LEU A 217 8.18 2.45 -10.43
N ILE A 218 7.87 2.24 -9.15
CA ILE A 218 6.55 1.83 -8.67
C ILE A 218 5.83 3.03 -8.06
N ALA A 219 6.51 3.74 -7.17
CA ALA A 219 5.90 4.80 -6.38
C ALA A 219 6.93 5.89 -6.04
N THR A 220 6.42 7.10 -5.84
CA THR A 220 7.20 8.27 -5.42
C THR A 220 6.37 9.11 -4.47
N ASP A 221 6.99 9.70 -3.46
CA ASP A 221 6.35 10.64 -2.54
C ASP A 221 7.38 11.59 -1.93
N ASN A 222 6.95 12.75 -1.44
CA ASN A 222 7.83 13.74 -0.79
C ASN A 222 7.23 14.44 0.42
N ASP A 223 5.92 14.40 0.62
CA ASP A 223 5.24 15.23 1.63
C ASP A 223 4.10 14.53 2.36
N SER A 224 3.83 13.25 2.07
CA SER A 224 2.79 12.48 2.77
C SER A 224 3.23 12.01 4.17
N GLY A 225 4.48 12.23 4.55
CA GLY A 225 5.05 11.95 5.87
C GLY A 225 5.21 13.19 6.74
N SER A 226 5.65 13.00 7.99
CA SER A 226 5.80 14.13 8.92
C SER A 226 6.90 15.09 8.47
N LYS A 227 6.67 16.41 8.64
CA LYS A 227 7.66 17.47 8.33
C LYS A 227 8.16 17.47 6.89
N LYS A 228 7.28 17.25 5.89
CA LYS A 228 7.65 17.18 4.47
C LYS A 228 8.68 16.08 4.18
N ASN A 229 8.45 14.93 4.79
CA ASN A 229 9.21 13.73 4.46
C ASN A 229 8.32 12.80 3.67
N PHE A 230 8.92 11.91 2.88
CA PHE A 230 8.12 10.95 2.14
C PHE A 230 7.45 9.90 3.06
N LYS A 231 6.30 9.42 2.60
CA LYS A 231 5.58 8.24 3.08
C LYS A 231 5.11 7.44 1.87
N LEU A 232 5.60 6.21 1.75
CA LEU A 232 5.23 5.27 0.70
C LEU A 232 4.45 4.11 1.31
N ILE A 233 3.39 3.67 0.64
CA ILE A 233 2.64 2.47 0.99
C ILE A 233 2.72 1.53 -0.20
N ALA A 234 3.23 0.31 0.03
CA ALA A 234 3.43 -0.66 -1.02
C ALA A 234 3.12 -2.08 -0.55
N ASN A 235 2.59 -2.89 -1.46
CA ASN A 235 2.45 -4.33 -1.24
C ASN A 235 3.78 -5.01 -1.61
N LEU A 236 4.52 -5.50 -0.62
CA LEU A 236 5.78 -6.20 -0.84
C LEU A 236 5.52 -7.71 -0.91
N THR A 237 6.25 -8.41 -1.78
CA THR A 237 6.17 -9.88 -1.89
C THR A 237 7.48 -10.52 -1.42
N THR A 238 7.43 -11.79 -1.03
CA THR A 238 8.63 -12.52 -0.56
C THR A 238 9.62 -12.87 -1.66
N THR A 239 9.17 -12.90 -2.91
CA THR A 239 9.96 -13.30 -4.08
C THR A 239 10.72 -12.14 -4.69
N GLU A 240 10.20 -10.92 -4.56
CA GLU A 240 10.77 -9.73 -5.20
C GLU A 240 11.54 -8.89 -4.18
N SER A 241 12.76 -8.48 -4.55
CA SER A 241 13.48 -7.47 -3.77
C SER A 241 13.07 -6.10 -4.27
N MET A 242 12.73 -5.18 -3.37
CA MET A 242 12.47 -3.80 -3.74
C MET A 242 13.67 -2.92 -3.44
N ILE A 243 13.87 -1.87 -4.24
CA ILE A 243 14.89 -0.86 -3.98
C ILE A 243 14.19 0.44 -3.61
N LEU A 244 14.40 0.90 -2.37
CA LEU A 244 14.04 2.25 -1.95
C LEU A 244 15.23 3.17 -2.20
N VAL A 245 14.99 4.23 -2.94
CA VAL A 245 15.95 5.33 -3.09
C VAL A 245 15.48 6.49 -2.23
N VAL A 246 16.33 6.88 -1.28
CA VAL A 246 16.16 8.07 -0.46
C VAL A 246 16.93 9.22 -1.11
N THR A 247 16.25 10.32 -1.39
CA THR A 247 16.82 11.56 -1.93
C THR A 247 16.12 12.77 -1.30
N THR A 248 16.36 13.98 -1.80
CA THR A 248 15.80 15.24 -1.29
C THR A 248 14.81 15.87 -2.24
N TYR A 249 13.96 16.77 -1.71
CA TYR A 249 13.05 17.57 -2.53
C TYR A 249 13.78 18.62 -3.37
N ASN A 250 14.81 19.29 -2.83
CA ASN A 250 15.64 20.23 -3.58
C ASN A 250 17.00 19.61 -3.91
N ALA A 251 17.58 20.01 -5.06
CA ALA A 251 18.88 19.55 -5.49
C ALA A 251 19.99 19.94 -4.50
N GLU A 252 21.08 19.17 -4.49
CA GLU A 252 22.30 19.38 -3.70
C GLU A 252 22.11 19.42 -2.16
N GLN A 253 20.91 19.14 -1.66
CA GLN A 253 20.65 19.05 -0.24
C GLN A 253 21.26 17.77 0.37
N THR A 254 21.75 17.92 1.59
CA THR A 254 22.41 16.86 2.35
C THR A 254 21.90 16.86 3.78
N GLY A 255 21.84 15.71 4.42
CA GLY A 255 21.41 15.61 5.81
C GLY A 255 21.19 14.18 6.26
N ALA A 256 21.09 14.01 7.57
CA ALA A 256 20.79 12.72 8.18
C ALA A 256 19.31 12.36 8.01
N PHE A 257 19.02 11.07 7.88
CA PHE A 257 17.65 10.56 7.78
C PHE A 257 17.54 9.19 8.46
N LYS A 258 16.30 8.84 8.81
CA LYS A 258 15.94 7.52 9.31
C LYS A 258 14.72 7.00 8.56
N VAL A 259 14.89 5.89 7.84
CA VAL A 259 13.79 5.16 7.24
C VAL A 259 13.18 4.25 8.29
N ILE A 260 11.85 4.26 8.39
CA ILE A 260 11.07 3.38 9.26
C ILE A 260 10.10 2.60 8.39
N VAL A 261 10.06 1.29 8.57
CA VAL A 261 9.16 0.40 7.83
C VAL A 261 8.25 -0.31 8.83
N TYR A 262 6.94 -0.17 8.64
CA TYR A 262 5.93 -0.94 9.36
C TYR A 262 5.29 -1.95 8.41
N GLY A 263 5.12 -3.19 8.85
CA GLY A 263 4.43 -4.19 8.06
C GLY A 263 4.05 -5.44 8.86
N PRO A 264 3.54 -6.49 8.18
CA PRO A 264 3.19 -7.75 8.83
C PRO A 264 4.40 -8.45 9.48
N GLU A 265 5.62 -8.15 9.03
CA GLU A 265 6.86 -8.71 9.59
C GLU A 265 8.03 -7.72 9.48
N LYS A 266 9.17 -8.07 10.08
CA LYS A 266 10.40 -7.30 9.93
C LYS A 266 10.85 -7.28 8.47
N ALA A 267 10.94 -6.08 7.90
CA ALA A 267 11.71 -5.86 6.70
C ALA A 267 13.22 -5.86 7.03
N ILE A 268 14.01 -6.48 6.17
CA ILE A 268 15.47 -6.40 6.18
C ILE A 268 15.86 -5.26 5.24
N LEU A 269 16.54 -4.25 5.77
CA LEU A 269 17.05 -3.11 5.03
C LEU A 269 18.57 -3.20 4.93
N THR A 270 19.09 -3.28 3.70
CA THR A 270 20.54 -3.29 3.47
C THR A 270 20.93 -2.24 2.44
N PRO A 271 22.12 -1.60 2.57
CA PRO A 271 22.62 -0.70 1.53
C PRO A 271 22.64 -1.40 0.17
N TYR A 272 22.14 -0.71 -0.86
CA TYR A 272 22.17 -1.17 -2.24
C TYR A 272 23.22 -0.39 -3.01
N VAL A 273 24.28 -1.08 -3.44
CA VAL A 273 25.33 -0.48 -4.26
C VAL A 273 24.93 -0.60 -5.72
N THR A 274 24.64 0.53 -6.36
CA THR A 274 24.48 0.59 -7.82
C THR A 274 25.85 0.41 -8.46
N ILE A 275 26.05 -0.70 -9.19
CA ILE A 275 27.25 -0.86 -10.01
C ILE A 275 27.06 0.03 -11.24
N PRO A 276 27.91 1.04 -11.48
CA PRO A 276 27.84 1.78 -12.74
C PRO A 276 28.14 0.79 -13.87
N LEU A 277 27.20 0.68 -14.81
CA LEU A 277 27.44 -0.09 -16.03
C LEU A 277 28.58 0.62 -16.77
N ALA A 278 29.73 -0.05 -16.89
CA ALA A 278 30.86 0.49 -17.64
C ALA A 278 30.39 0.74 -19.08
N THR A 279 30.17 2.00 -19.43
CA THR A 279 29.93 2.39 -20.81
C THR A 279 31.27 2.35 -21.53
N THR A 280 31.57 1.22 -22.18
CA THR A 280 32.67 1.13 -23.13
C THR A 280 32.26 1.91 -24.38
N SER A 281 32.44 3.24 -24.35
CA SER A 281 32.34 4.04 -25.57
C SER A 281 33.62 3.83 -26.38
N THR A 282 33.61 2.86 -27.28
CA THR A 282 34.66 2.71 -28.29
C THR A 282 34.53 3.88 -29.28
N SER A 283 35.25 4.97 -29.03
CA SER A 283 35.39 6.04 -30.01
C SER A 283 36.31 5.56 -31.14
N THR A 284 35.72 5.01 -32.20
CA THR A 284 36.44 4.75 -33.45
C THR A 284 36.82 6.09 -34.07
N THR A 285 38.04 6.54 -33.81
CA THR A 285 38.62 7.69 -34.50
C THR A 285 39.02 7.26 -35.91
N THR A 286 38.12 7.45 -36.88
CA THR A 286 38.46 7.30 -38.30
C THR A 286 39.40 8.44 -38.71
N ARG A 287 40.71 8.15 -38.73
CA ARG A 287 41.73 9.07 -39.23
C ARG A 287 41.71 9.02 -40.77
N ILE A 288 41.06 9.99 -41.41
CA ILE A 288 41.14 10.15 -42.87
C ILE A 288 42.50 10.79 -43.21
N THR A 289 43.44 9.99 -43.66
CA THR A 289 44.66 10.48 -44.32
C THR A 289 44.33 10.93 -45.74
N LYS A 290 44.43 12.25 -45.99
CA LYS A 290 44.49 12.80 -47.35
C LYS A 290 45.81 12.40 -47.99
N SER A 291 45.78 11.52 -48.98
CA SER A 291 46.90 11.30 -49.89
C SER A 291 46.99 12.47 -50.87
N ARG A 292 48.16 13.11 -50.89
CA ARG A 292 48.53 14.17 -51.83
C ARG A 292 48.94 13.51 -53.16
N ILE A 293 48.20 13.79 -54.23
CA ILE A 293 48.59 13.45 -55.60
C ILE A 293 49.65 14.48 -56.02
N VAL A 294 50.82 13.99 -56.45
CA VAL A 294 51.79 14.69 -57.29
C VAL A 294 52.08 13.76 -58.46
#